data_AF-A0A2H6LPK1-F1
#
_entry.id   AF-A0A2H6LPK1-F1
#
_cell.length_a   1.000
_cell.length_b   1.000
_cell.length_c   1.000
_cell.angle_alpha   90.00
_cell.angle_beta   90.00
_cell.angle_gamma   90.00
#
_symmetry.space_group_name_H-M   'P 1'
#
loop_
_entity.id
_entity.type
_entity.pdbx_description
1 polymer ?
#
loop_
_entity_poly.entity_id
_entity_poly.type
_entity_poly.pdbx_seq_one_letter_code
_entity_poly.pdbx_strand_id
1 'polypeptide(L)'
;MSLGTPYELYAALVGYHHHSLSYYHWHTEKIVPVAEPRGLPEDMNPIYKDYFENNRLGIEHHFTWFLVQEIIDYDWDRIFPPCKGYVNHQYAYLFSASAPFPDDLPDDESVYKMKKDNTTEVSWVQSYREYVGCVDWFIQELLKLGHPAEIRILFWLH
;
A
#
# COMPACT_ATOMS: atom_id res chain seq x y z
N MET A 1 -7.24 3.34 -15.79
CA MET A 1 -6.69 2.89 -14.50
C MET A 1 -5.17 2.78 -14.63
N SER A 2 -4.45 3.71 -14.02
CA SER A 2 -3.03 3.51 -13.73
C SER A 2 -2.94 2.35 -12.74
N LEU A 3 -2.17 1.31 -13.06
CA LEU A 3 -1.82 0.30 -12.06
C LEU A 3 -1.15 1.05 -10.91
N GLY A 4 -1.61 0.87 -9.67
CA GLY A 4 -0.87 1.39 -8.52
C GLY A 4 0.56 0.84 -8.55
N THR A 5 1.51 1.60 -8.05
CA THR A 5 2.91 1.22 -8.19
C THR A 5 3.22 0.07 -7.23
N PRO A 6 4.29 -0.72 -7.46
CA PRO A 6 4.73 -1.77 -6.54
C PRO A 6 4.91 -1.27 -5.09
N TYR A 7 5.09 0.04 -4.90
CA TYR A 7 5.26 0.67 -3.61
C TYR A 7 3.97 0.70 -2.77
N GLU A 8 2.82 1.10 -3.33
CA GLU A 8 1.57 1.15 -2.56
C GLU A 8 1.14 -0.23 -2.09
N LEU A 9 1.29 -1.25 -2.96
CA LEU A 9 1.05 -2.65 -2.58
C LEU A 9 1.99 -3.07 -1.45
N TYR A 10 3.29 -2.79 -1.58
CA TYR A 10 4.27 -3.10 -0.53
C TYR A 10 3.92 -2.40 0.80
N ALA A 11 3.61 -1.11 0.76
CA ALA A 11 3.23 -0.34 1.94
C ALA A 11 1.98 -0.91 2.64
N ALA A 12 0.97 -1.35 1.88
CA ALA A 12 -0.23 -2.00 2.43
C ALA A 12 0.08 -3.36 3.07
N LEU A 13 0.93 -4.17 2.44
CA LEU A 13 1.25 -5.51 2.95
C LEU A 13 2.07 -5.45 4.24
N VAL A 14 3.15 -4.66 4.25
CA VAL A 14 4.15 -4.69 5.33
C VAL A 14 4.13 -3.46 6.23
N GLY A 15 3.23 -2.50 6.01
CA GLY A 15 3.09 -1.29 6.85
C GLY A 15 4.34 -0.41 6.82
N TYR A 16 5.20 -0.61 5.82
CA TYR A 16 6.53 -0.05 5.79
C TYR A 16 6.47 1.44 5.45
N HIS A 17 6.73 2.25 6.47
CA HIS A 17 6.95 3.68 6.35
C HIS A 17 8.47 3.91 6.28
N HIS A 18 9.04 4.08 5.10
CA HIS A 18 10.49 4.32 4.96
C HIS A 18 10.87 5.58 5.76
N HIS A 19 11.55 5.42 6.91
CA HIS A 19 11.83 6.51 7.85
C HIS A 19 12.67 7.66 7.27
N SER A 20 13.38 7.45 6.16
CA SER A 20 14.17 8.48 5.46
C SER A 20 13.52 9.00 4.18
N LEU A 21 12.38 8.44 3.77
CA LEU A 21 11.52 9.01 2.75
C LEU A 21 10.23 9.33 3.47
N SER A 22 10.15 10.52 4.03
CA SER A 22 8.88 11.18 4.25
C SER A 22 8.20 11.30 2.89
N TYR A 23 7.61 10.21 2.39
CA TYR A 23 6.54 10.26 1.43
C TYR A 23 5.36 10.70 2.27
N TYR A 24 5.12 11.99 2.23
CA TYR A 24 3.96 12.58 2.86
C TYR A 24 2.81 12.10 1.97
N HIS A 25 2.27 10.94 2.33
CA HIS A 25 1.06 10.43 1.73
C HIS A 25 -0.01 11.51 1.90
N TRP A 26 -0.96 11.54 0.97
CA TRP A 26 -2.15 12.36 1.12
C TRP A 26 -2.96 11.99 2.37
N HIS A 27 -2.65 10.83 2.96
CA HIS A 27 -3.30 10.23 4.11
C HIS A 27 -2.66 10.74 5.41
N THR A 28 -3.51 11.09 6.36
CA THR A 28 -3.08 11.57 7.68
C THR A 28 -2.84 10.46 8.69
N GLU A 29 -3.22 9.22 8.36
CA GLU A 29 -2.99 8.05 9.20
C GLU A 29 -1.89 7.14 8.64
N LYS A 30 -1.31 6.33 9.52
CA LYS A 30 -0.41 5.25 9.10
C LYS A 30 -1.24 4.15 8.44
N ILE A 31 -0.69 3.56 7.39
CA ILE A 31 -1.22 2.34 6.78
C ILE A 31 -1.07 1.21 7.80
N VAL A 32 -2.17 0.50 8.07
CA VAL A 32 -2.14 -0.68 8.93
C VAL A 32 -1.65 -1.86 8.10
N PRO A 33 -0.54 -2.54 8.45
CA PRO A 33 -0.07 -3.68 7.68
C PRO A 33 -1.07 -4.84 7.70
N VAL A 34 -0.97 -5.76 6.74
CA VAL A 34 -1.67 -7.06 6.81
C VAL A 34 -1.23 -7.83 8.05
N ALA A 35 0.07 -7.78 8.38
CA ALA A 35 0.58 -8.23 9.66
C ALA A 35 1.91 -7.55 10.03
N GLU A 36 2.16 -7.45 11.33
CA GLU A 36 3.47 -7.06 11.87
C GLU A 36 4.57 -8.07 11.45
N PRO A 37 5.85 -7.66 11.44
CA PRO A 37 6.96 -8.55 11.08
C PRO A 37 7.00 -9.84 11.90
N ARG A 38 7.00 -10.99 11.20
CA ARG A 38 6.97 -12.33 11.82
C ARG A 38 8.31 -13.09 11.78
N GLY A 39 9.31 -12.57 11.08
CA GLY A 39 10.53 -13.33 10.76
C GLY A 39 10.28 -14.38 9.67
N LEU A 40 11.03 -15.47 9.71
CA LEU A 40 10.83 -16.63 8.84
C LEU A 40 9.71 -17.54 9.39
N PRO A 41 8.95 -18.25 8.54
CA PRO A 41 8.03 -19.30 8.98
C PRO A 41 8.75 -20.38 9.80
N GLU A 42 8.15 -20.79 10.92
CA GLU A 42 8.74 -21.80 11.83
C GLU A 42 8.94 -23.17 11.17
N ASP A 43 8.04 -23.51 10.25
CA ASP A 43 8.02 -24.75 9.46
C ASP A 43 8.70 -24.60 8.10
N MET A 44 9.47 -23.53 7.88
CA MET A 44 10.23 -23.34 6.65
C MET A 44 11.18 -24.52 6.41
N ASN A 45 11.27 -24.96 5.15
CA ASN A 45 12.22 -26.00 4.76
C ASN A 45 13.64 -25.63 5.24
N PRO A 46 14.36 -26.54 5.92
CA PRO A 46 15.69 -26.25 6.46
C PRO A 46 16.70 -25.72 5.44
N ILE A 47 16.60 -26.17 4.17
CA ILE A 47 17.49 -25.70 3.09
C ILE A 47 17.24 -24.22 2.79
N TYR A 48 15.97 -23.78 2.74
CA TYR A 48 15.64 -22.38 2.51
C TYR A 48 15.96 -21.51 3.72
N LYS A 49 15.69 -22.04 4.93
CA LYS A 49 16.03 -21.35 6.18
C LYS A 49 17.52 -21.06 6.26
N ASP A 50 18.35 -22.08 6.04
CA ASP A 50 19.81 -21.96 6.00
C ASP A 50 20.27 -20.96 4.93
N TYR A 51 19.66 -21.00 3.74
CA TYR A 51 19.96 -20.04 2.67
C TYR A 51 19.72 -18.59 3.10
N PHE A 52 18.59 -18.28 3.73
CA PHE A 52 18.26 -16.92 4.16
C PHE A 52 19.13 -16.45 5.33
N GLU A 53 19.39 -17.32 6.31
CA GLU A 53 20.19 -17.00 7.51
C GLU A 53 21.68 -16.80 7.18
N ASN A 54 22.26 -17.64 6.30
CA ASN A 54 23.71 -17.67 6.08
C ASN A 54 24.22 -16.79 4.92
N ASN A 55 23.37 -16.42 3.96
CA ASN A 55 23.82 -15.61 2.81
C ASN A 55 23.87 -14.10 3.07
N ARG A 56 23.84 -13.67 4.34
CA ARG A 56 23.83 -12.24 4.73
C ARG A 56 22.71 -11.43 4.06
N LEU A 57 21.62 -12.10 3.65
CA LEU A 57 20.43 -11.47 3.07
C LEU A 57 19.55 -10.78 4.15
N GLY A 58 20.13 -10.42 5.29
CA GLY A 58 19.45 -9.79 6.43
C GLY A 58 19.49 -10.65 7.69
N ILE A 59 19.38 -9.98 8.84
CA ILE A 59 19.08 -10.59 10.15
C ILE A 59 17.59 -11.03 10.12
N GLU A 60 17.20 -12.08 10.85
CA GLU A 60 15.83 -12.64 10.89
C GLU A 60 14.70 -11.59 11.00
N HIS A 61 14.96 -10.44 11.64
CA HIS A 61 14.00 -9.33 11.78
C HIS A 61 13.70 -8.56 10.48
N HIS A 62 14.42 -8.85 9.40
CA HIS A 62 14.15 -8.31 8.07
C HIS A 62 13.15 -9.15 7.29
N PHE A 63 12.60 -10.23 7.84
CA PHE A 63 11.62 -11.04 7.12
C PHE A 63 10.24 -10.93 7.75
N THR A 64 9.23 -11.02 6.89
CA THR A 64 7.86 -11.29 7.32
C THR A 64 7.20 -12.17 6.28
N TRP A 65 6.07 -12.77 6.63
CA TRP A 65 5.32 -13.60 5.72
C TRP A 65 3.81 -13.48 5.97
N PHE A 66 3.05 -13.72 4.91
CA PHE A 66 1.59 -13.69 4.93
C PHE A 66 1.04 -14.91 4.21
N LEU A 67 -0.03 -15.49 4.72
CA LEU A 67 -0.87 -16.38 3.91
C LEU A 67 -1.60 -15.56 2.85
N VAL A 68 -1.82 -16.15 1.67
CA VAL A 68 -2.68 -15.53 0.66
C VAL A 68 -4.09 -15.30 1.23
N GLN A 69 -4.56 -16.19 2.11
CA GLN A 69 -5.83 -15.99 2.83
C GLN A 69 -5.84 -14.70 3.66
N GLU A 70 -4.75 -14.35 4.34
CA GLU A 70 -4.68 -13.10 5.14
C GLU A 70 -4.74 -11.86 4.26
N ILE A 71 -4.20 -11.93 3.04
CA ILE A 71 -4.29 -10.87 2.05
C ILE A 71 -5.72 -10.75 1.54
N ILE A 72 -6.44 -11.86 1.35
CA ILE A 72 -7.84 -11.85 0.92
C ILE A 72 -8.76 -11.29 2.02
N ASP A 73 -8.51 -11.67 3.27
CA ASP A 73 -9.34 -11.30 4.43
C ASP A 73 -9.05 -9.88 4.93
N TYR A 74 -8.01 -9.23 4.41
CA TYR A 74 -7.66 -7.87 4.76
C TYR A 74 -8.75 -6.89 4.31
N ASP A 75 -9.04 -5.89 5.16
CA ASP A 75 -10.07 -4.88 4.92
C ASP A 75 -9.62 -3.84 3.89
N TRP A 76 -9.56 -4.24 2.62
CA TRP A 76 -9.19 -3.39 1.50
C TRP A 76 -10.19 -2.24 1.26
N ASP A 77 -11.42 -2.41 1.72
CA ASP A 77 -12.49 -1.42 1.53
C ASP A 77 -12.53 -0.39 2.67
N ARG A 78 -11.64 -0.54 3.67
CA ARG A 78 -11.36 0.50 4.66
C ARG A 78 -11.08 1.82 3.97
N ILE A 79 -11.78 2.86 4.42
CA ILE A 79 -11.62 4.23 3.93
C ILE A 79 -10.61 4.97 4.81
N PHE A 80 -9.62 5.60 4.17
CA PHE A 80 -8.71 6.52 4.87
C PHE A 80 -9.48 7.74 5.40
N PRO A 81 -9.03 8.37 6.51
CA PRO A 81 -9.41 9.73 6.81
C PRO A 81 -9.21 10.63 5.57
N PRO A 82 -10.03 11.68 5.39
CA PRO A 82 -9.98 12.49 4.19
C PRO A 82 -8.56 12.93 3.85
N CYS A 83 -8.15 12.55 2.65
CA CYS A 83 -6.89 12.93 2.06
C CYS A 83 -6.83 14.44 1.90
N LYS A 84 -5.64 15.05 1.96
CA LYS A 84 -5.49 16.50 1.83
C LYS A 84 -4.41 16.88 0.84
N GLY A 85 -4.72 17.79 -0.07
CA GLY A 85 -3.73 18.34 -1.01
C GLY A 85 -4.13 19.71 -1.52
N TYR A 86 -3.40 20.21 -2.50
CA TYR A 86 -3.62 21.52 -3.10
C TYR A 86 -3.81 21.37 -4.60
N VAL A 87 -4.87 21.93 -5.17
CA VAL A 87 -5.11 21.93 -6.62
C VAL A 87 -5.21 23.37 -7.10
N ASN A 88 -5.00 23.63 -8.39
CA ASN A 88 -5.30 24.96 -8.95
C ASN A 88 -6.73 25.38 -8.55
N HIS A 89 -6.87 26.62 -8.06
CA HIS A 89 -8.11 27.14 -7.47
C HIS A 89 -9.33 26.94 -8.37
N GLN A 90 -9.14 27.03 -9.69
CA GLN A 90 -10.23 26.85 -10.64
C GLN A 90 -10.86 25.45 -10.62
N TYR A 91 -10.17 24.42 -10.13
CA TYR A 91 -10.65 23.03 -10.05
C TYR A 91 -11.04 22.60 -8.64
N ALA A 92 -10.87 23.46 -7.64
CA ALA A 92 -11.12 23.12 -6.24
C ALA A 92 -12.57 22.67 -5.97
N TYR A 93 -13.52 23.16 -6.78
CA TYR A 93 -14.94 22.83 -6.69
C TYR A 93 -15.26 21.35 -7.01
N LEU A 94 -14.34 20.64 -7.67
CA LEU A 94 -14.50 19.21 -7.98
C LEU A 94 -14.32 18.31 -6.77
N PHE A 95 -13.70 18.82 -5.70
CA PHE A 95 -13.31 18.04 -4.53
C PHE A 95 -14.30 18.19 -3.38
N SER A 96 -14.47 17.11 -2.62
CA SER A 96 -15.24 17.09 -1.37
C SER A 96 -14.64 16.10 -0.38
N ALA A 97 -14.58 16.48 0.90
CA ALA A 97 -14.09 15.62 1.97
C ALA A 97 -14.91 14.34 2.21
N SER A 98 -16.05 14.18 1.53
CA SER A 98 -16.90 12.98 1.59
C SER A 98 -17.04 12.24 0.26
N ALA A 99 -16.34 12.69 -0.79
CA ALA A 99 -16.41 12.11 -2.13
C ALA A 99 -15.05 11.52 -2.55
N PRO A 100 -15.02 10.53 -3.46
CA PRO A 100 -13.78 9.99 -4.00
C PRO A 100 -13.00 11.05 -4.78
N PHE A 101 -11.79 10.67 -5.22
CA PHE A 101 -11.02 11.50 -6.14
C PHE A 101 -11.85 11.78 -7.41
N PRO A 102 -11.93 13.04 -7.88
CA PRO A 102 -12.81 13.40 -9.00
C PRO A 102 -12.31 12.85 -10.34
N ASP A 103 -13.20 12.18 -11.07
CA ASP A 103 -12.92 11.69 -12.44
C ASP A 103 -12.82 12.84 -13.47
N ASP A 104 -13.45 13.99 -13.18
CA ASP A 104 -13.50 15.15 -14.08
C ASP A 104 -12.27 16.08 -13.97
N LEU A 105 -11.26 15.72 -13.15
CA LEU A 105 -10.02 16.48 -13.09
C LEU A 105 -9.24 16.29 -14.41
N PRO A 106 -8.81 17.38 -15.08
CA PRO A 106 -8.03 17.25 -16.31
C PRO A 106 -6.76 16.42 -16.13
N ASP A 107 -6.42 15.59 -17.12
CA ASP A 107 -5.25 14.68 -17.07
C ASP A 107 -3.91 15.41 -16.86
N ASP A 108 -3.81 16.68 -17.23
CA ASP A 108 -2.63 17.54 -17.06
C ASP A 108 -2.60 18.29 -15.71
N GLU A 109 -3.69 18.25 -14.95
CA GLU A 109 -3.76 18.84 -13.61
C GLU A 109 -3.32 17.81 -12.56
N SER A 110 -2.58 18.28 -11.55
CA SER A 110 -2.09 17.43 -10.46
C SER A 110 -2.55 17.98 -9.13
N VAL A 111 -2.79 17.09 -8.17
CA VAL A 111 -2.85 17.50 -6.77
C VAL A 111 -1.42 17.67 -6.26
N TYR A 112 -1.14 18.85 -5.72
CA TYR A 112 0.14 19.25 -5.13
C TYR A 112 0.15 19.09 -3.63
N LYS A 113 1.27 18.60 -3.13
CA LYS A 113 1.44 18.31 -1.70
C LYS A 113 1.68 19.55 -0.86
N MET A 114 2.36 20.52 -1.44
CA MET A 114 2.63 21.80 -0.82
C MET A 114 1.83 22.87 -1.53
N LYS A 115 1.37 23.85 -0.74
CA LYS A 115 0.73 25.04 -1.29
C LYS A 115 1.64 25.71 -2.31
N LYS A 116 1.09 25.98 -3.49
CA LYS A 116 1.70 26.81 -4.53
C LYS A 116 0.84 28.05 -4.76
N ASP A 117 1.37 29.00 -5.52
CA ASP A 117 0.59 30.15 -5.98
C ASP A 117 -0.65 29.69 -6.76
N ASN A 118 -1.78 30.37 -6.54
CA ASN A 118 -3.08 30.05 -7.15
C ASN A 118 -3.63 28.64 -6.85
N THR A 119 -3.17 27.99 -5.79
CA THR A 119 -3.74 26.71 -5.35
C THR A 119 -4.66 26.84 -4.14
N THR A 120 -5.62 25.94 -4.04
CA THR A 120 -6.58 25.83 -2.93
C THR A 120 -6.44 24.46 -2.29
N GLU A 121 -6.48 24.42 -0.96
CA GLU A 121 -6.51 23.16 -0.23
C GLU A 121 -7.83 22.44 -0.49
N VAL A 122 -7.74 21.15 -0.81
CA VAL A 122 -8.87 20.28 -1.12
C VAL A 122 -8.76 18.98 -0.33
N SER A 123 -9.86 18.24 -0.26
CA SER A 123 -9.88 16.93 0.37
C SER A 123 -10.77 15.96 -0.39
N TRP A 124 -10.46 14.67 -0.28
CA TRP A 124 -11.22 13.57 -0.88
C TRP A 124 -11.10 12.32 0.01
N VAL A 125 -12.00 11.36 -0.15
CA VAL A 125 -11.88 10.04 0.48
C VAL A 125 -11.28 9.03 -0.50
N GLN A 126 -10.59 8.02 0.03
CA GLN A 126 -10.01 6.95 -0.76
C GLN A 126 -10.01 5.66 0.06
N SER A 127 -10.33 4.53 -0.55
CA SER A 127 -10.19 3.22 0.08
C SER A 127 -8.76 2.67 -0.05
N TYR A 128 -8.39 1.69 0.78
CA TYR A 128 -7.10 1.00 0.65
C TYR A 128 -6.98 0.31 -0.71
N ARG A 129 -8.07 -0.26 -1.23
CA ARG A 129 -8.17 -0.86 -2.55
C ARG A 129 -7.84 0.14 -3.66
N GLU A 130 -8.42 1.34 -3.60
CA GLU A 130 -8.16 2.42 -4.56
C GLU A 130 -6.74 2.95 -4.45
N TYR A 131 -6.20 3.06 -3.24
CA TYR A 131 -4.82 3.48 -2.99
C TYR A 131 -3.82 2.49 -3.60
N VAL A 132 -4.02 1.19 -3.39
CA VAL A 132 -3.15 0.14 -3.95
C VAL A 132 -3.37 -0.03 -5.46
N GLY A 133 -4.60 0.09 -5.95
CA GLY A 133 -4.96 0.09 -7.37
C GLY A 133 -4.72 -1.24 -8.13
N CYS A 134 -3.94 -2.17 -7.60
CA CYS A 134 -3.60 -3.44 -8.25
C CYS A 134 -3.92 -4.69 -7.41
N VAL A 135 -4.55 -4.52 -6.24
CA VAL A 135 -4.71 -5.61 -5.27
C VAL A 135 -5.57 -6.76 -5.80
N ASP A 136 -6.63 -6.47 -6.56
CA ASP A 136 -7.49 -7.50 -7.14
C ASP A 136 -6.72 -8.37 -8.14
N TRP A 137 -5.96 -7.74 -9.04
CA TRP A 137 -5.09 -8.46 -9.95
C TRP A 137 -4.05 -9.31 -9.20
N PHE A 138 -3.41 -8.73 -8.17
CA PHE A 138 -2.42 -9.43 -7.36
C PHE A 138 -3.01 -10.67 -6.66
N ILE A 139 -4.18 -10.56 -6.03
CA ILE A 139 -4.88 -11.69 -5.42
C ILE A 139 -5.19 -12.77 -6.48
N GLN A 140 -5.65 -12.38 -7.67
CA GLN A 140 -5.93 -13.35 -8.74
C GLN A 140 -4.67 -14.09 -9.22
N GLU A 141 -3.51 -13.44 -9.27
CA GLU A 141 -2.26 -14.14 -9.60
C GLU A 141 -1.85 -15.13 -8.50
N LEU A 142 -2.01 -14.77 -7.23
CA LEU A 142 -1.68 -15.63 -6.10
C LEU A 142 -2.57 -16.88 -6.04
N LEU A 143 -3.86 -16.74 -6.35
CA LEU A 143 -4.80 -17.86 -6.38
C LEU A 143 -4.46 -18.92 -7.44
N LYS A 144 -3.64 -18.59 -8.45
CA LYS A 144 -3.15 -19.58 -9.44
C LYS A 144 -2.12 -20.54 -8.86
N LEU A 145 -1.51 -20.21 -7.73
CA LEU A 145 -0.44 -21.00 -7.13
C LEU A 145 -0.97 -22.18 -6.29
N GLY A 146 -2.26 -22.22 -5.98
CA GLY A 146 -2.85 -23.22 -5.09
C GLY A 146 -3.91 -22.66 -4.14
N HIS A 147 -4.22 -23.42 -3.09
CA HIS A 147 -5.23 -23.02 -2.10
C HIS A 147 -4.72 -21.85 -1.23
N PRO A 148 -5.49 -20.76 -1.04
CA PRO A 148 -5.01 -19.56 -0.35
C PRO A 148 -4.59 -19.78 1.11
N ALA A 149 -5.14 -20.80 1.76
CA ALA A 149 -4.75 -21.19 3.12
C ALA A 149 -3.43 -21.99 3.20
N GLU A 150 -2.84 -22.36 2.05
CA GLU A 150 -1.61 -23.18 1.99
C GLU A 150 -0.43 -22.41 1.38
N ILE A 151 -0.68 -21.26 0.74
CA ILE A 151 0.36 -20.44 0.12
C ILE A 151 0.80 -19.35 1.09
N ARG A 152 2.10 -19.31 1.40
CA ARG A 152 2.74 -18.19 2.10
C ARG A 152 3.61 -17.37 1.16
N ILE A 153 3.50 -16.07 1.26
CA ILE A 153 4.41 -15.12 0.60
C ILE A 153 5.43 -14.66 1.62
N LEU A 154 6.71 -14.84 1.30
CA LEU A 154 7.82 -14.34 2.11
C LEU A 154 8.26 -12.98 1.58
N PHE A 155 8.27 -11.98 2.46
CA PHE A 155 8.74 -10.63 2.17
C PHE A 155 10.04 -10.33 2.90
N TRP A 156 10.95 -9.67 2.18
CA TRP A 156 12.18 -9.12 2.74
C TRP A 156 12.01 -7.60 2.93
N LEU A 157 12.09 -7.18 4.19
CA LEU A 157 11.98 -5.82 4.71
C LEU A 157 13.38 -5.20 4.80
N HIS A 158 13.83 -4.54 3.74
CA HIS A 158 15.07 -3.76 3.73
C HIS A 158 14.79 -2.26 3.86
#